data_AF-A0A951JEF4-F1
#
_entry.id   AF-A0A951JEF4-F1
#
_cell.length_a   1.000
_cell.length_b   1.000
_cell.length_c   1.000
_cell.angle_alpha   90.00
_cell.angle_beta   90.00
_cell.angle_gamma   90.00
#
_symmetry.space_group_name_H-M   'P 1'
#
loop_
_entity.id
_entity.type
_entity.pdbx_description
1 polymer ?
#
loop_
_entity_poly.entity_id
_entity_poly.type
_entity_poly.pdbx_seq_one_letter_code
_entity_poly.pdbx_strand_id
1 'polypeptide(L)'
;MRILLTAVPAAALLLSGCGGGAVAEFGAVSLEARAAEARPVLKQAFTLQEAYRARNDRYAATFRELEEVGWEDPQGMRQYQLPRIVRAEGEALCMEMEPTRPDLWPQHVDQTGVVQRGRCP
;
A
#
# COMPACT_ATOMS: atom_id res chain seq x y z
N MET A 1 -7.40 55.04 35.33
CA MET A 1 -8.63 54.75 34.57
C MET A 1 -9.06 53.33 34.92
N ARG A 2 -10.13 53.21 35.71
CA ARG A 2 -10.73 51.95 36.17
C ARG A 2 -11.58 51.37 35.04
N ILE A 3 -11.45 50.08 34.76
CA ILE A 3 -12.51 49.30 34.12
C ILE A 3 -12.74 48.07 35.00
N LEU A 4 -13.88 48.09 35.67
CA LEU A 4 -14.53 46.98 36.37
C LEU A 4 -15.44 46.24 35.37
N LEU A 5 -16.00 45.12 35.84
CA LEU A 5 -17.11 44.33 35.28
C LEU A 5 -16.70 43.27 34.23
N THR A 6 -17.10 42.00 34.30
CA THR A 6 -18.02 41.24 35.17
C THR A 6 -17.86 39.75 34.88
N ALA A 7 -17.94 38.91 35.91
CA ALA A 7 -18.13 37.47 35.79
C ALA A 7 -19.60 37.12 35.50
N VAL A 8 -19.85 36.15 34.60
CA VAL A 8 -21.14 35.42 34.45
C VAL A 8 -20.83 34.03 33.80
N PRO A 9 -21.68 32.99 33.92
CA PRO A 9 -21.38 31.79 34.70
C PRO A 9 -21.36 30.49 33.87
N ALA A 10 -21.00 29.38 34.52
CA ALA A 10 -21.15 28.03 34.01
C ALA A 10 -22.61 27.53 34.09
N ALA A 11 -23.15 26.97 32.99
CA ALA A 11 -24.20 25.92 32.90
C ALA A 11 -24.53 25.69 31.41
N ALA A 12 -24.16 24.57 30.78
CA ALA A 12 -24.82 23.27 30.77
C ALA A 12 -26.15 23.20 29.97
N LEU A 13 -26.20 22.21 29.07
CA LEU A 13 -27.35 21.54 28.41
C LEU A 13 -27.97 22.20 27.17
N LEU A 14 -27.83 21.58 25.99
CA LEU A 14 -28.80 20.60 25.47
C LEU A 14 -28.34 20.02 24.11
N LEU A 15 -28.24 18.69 24.06
CA LEU A 15 -28.27 17.88 22.85
C LEU A 15 -29.65 18.00 22.18
N SER A 16 -29.71 18.33 20.89
CA SER A 16 -30.60 17.71 19.89
C SER A 16 -30.75 18.63 18.68
N GLY A 17 -30.24 18.16 17.55
CA GLY A 17 -30.39 18.83 16.26
C GLY A 17 -29.90 17.95 15.13
N CYS A 18 -30.44 16.73 15.07
CA CYS A 18 -30.31 15.83 13.94
C CYS A 18 -30.94 16.51 12.71
N GLY A 19 -30.17 16.77 11.67
CA GLY A 19 -30.71 17.43 10.49
C GLY A 19 -29.69 17.59 9.37
N GLY A 20 -29.69 16.63 8.44
CA GLY A 20 -29.10 16.81 7.13
C GLY A 20 -27.65 16.36 6.99
N GLY A 21 -27.29 15.21 7.58
CA GLY A 21 -26.14 14.46 7.08
C GLY A 21 -26.43 14.04 5.64
N ALA A 22 -25.94 14.82 4.68
CA ALA A 22 -25.74 14.31 3.33
C ALA A 22 -24.81 13.10 3.50
N VAL A 23 -25.39 11.91 3.48
CA VAL A 23 -24.66 10.67 3.28
C VAL A 23 -23.99 10.82 1.93
N ALA A 24 -22.72 11.25 1.96
CA ALA A 24 -21.87 11.16 0.80
C ALA A 24 -21.97 9.71 0.32
N GLU A 25 -22.49 9.55 -0.88
CA GLU A 25 -22.68 8.26 -1.51
C GLU A 25 -21.40 7.45 -1.33
N PHE A 26 -21.50 6.29 -0.68
CA PHE A 26 -20.44 5.27 -0.67
C PHE A 26 -20.34 4.66 -2.08
N GLY A 27 -20.06 5.49 -3.08
CA GLY A 27 -20.03 5.18 -4.49
C GLY A 27 -18.59 5.18 -4.96
N ALA A 28 -18.04 3.97 -5.11
CA ALA A 28 -16.74 3.67 -5.70
C ALA A 28 -15.49 4.12 -4.92
N VAL A 29 -14.77 3.14 -4.36
CA VAL A 29 -13.34 3.27 -4.00
C VAL A 29 -12.57 3.81 -5.22
N SER A 30 -11.79 4.88 -5.03
CA SER A 30 -11.03 5.54 -6.10
C SER A 30 -9.99 4.60 -6.73
N LEU A 31 -9.60 4.88 -7.99
CA LEU A 31 -8.57 4.11 -8.69
C LEU A 31 -7.25 4.07 -7.90
N GLU A 32 -6.88 5.19 -7.27
CA GLU A 32 -5.67 5.26 -6.43
C GLU A 32 -5.78 4.36 -5.19
N ALA A 33 -6.94 4.34 -4.53
CA ALA A 33 -7.14 3.47 -3.38
C ALA A 33 -7.13 1.98 -3.75
N ARG A 34 -7.61 1.63 -4.96
CA ARG A 34 -7.45 0.27 -5.51
C ARG A 34 -6.00 -0.04 -5.88
N ALA A 35 -5.30 0.90 -6.50
CA ALA A 35 -3.89 0.77 -6.84
C ALA A 35 -2.99 0.61 -5.60
N ALA A 36 -3.42 1.10 -4.44
CA ALA A 36 -2.70 0.94 -3.19
C ALA A 36 -2.55 -0.52 -2.72
N GLU A 37 -3.36 -1.47 -3.23
CA GLU A 37 -3.28 -2.90 -2.90
C GLU A 37 -1.90 -3.52 -3.23
N ALA A 38 -1.31 -3.18 -4.38
CA ALA A 38 -0.03 -3.77 -4.82
C ALA A 38 1.17 -3.31 -3.97
N ARG A 39 1.12 -2.09 -3.43
CA ARG A 39 2.25 -1.45 -2.76
C ARG A 39 2.80 -2.22 -1.55
N PRO A 40 2.00 -2.65 -0.55
CA PRO A 40 2.52 -3.41 0.58
C PRO A 40 3.10 -4.76 0.14
N VAL A 41 2.49 -5.42 -0.84
CA VAL A 41 2.95 -6.72 -1.36
C VAL A 41 4.33 -6.60 -2.01
N LEU A 42 4.52 -5.63 -2.92
CA LEU A 42 5.82 -5.39 -3.56
C LEU A 42 6.90 -5.01 -2.54
N LYS A 43 6.56 -4.21 -1.53
CA LYS A 43 7.51 -3.86 -0.45
C LYS A 43 7.90 -5.07 0.40
N GLN A 44 6.95 -5.92 0.77
CA GLN A 44 7.23 -7.15 1.50
C GLN A 44 8.13 -8.07 0.67
N ALA A 45 7.81 -8.28 -0.61
CA ALA A 45 8.64 -9.07 -1.51
C ALA A 45 10.07 -8.50 -1.62
N PHE A 46 10.23 -7.18 -1.70
CA PHE A 46 11.55 -6.53 -1.71
C PHE A 46 12.33 -6.78 -0.42
N THR A 47 11.70 -6.60 0.75
CA THR A 47 12.35 -6.90 2.04
C THR A 47 12.84 -8.35 2.10
N LEU A 48 12.05 -9.29 1.55
CA LEU A 48 12.42 -10.71 1.52
C LEU A 48 13.53 -11.00 0.49
N GLN A 49 13.54 -10.33 -0.66
CA GLN A 49 14.66 -10.39 -1.60
C GLN A 49 15.97 -9.94 -0.97
N GLU A 50 15.95 -8.86 -0.20
CA GLU A 50 17.13 -8.39 0.53
C GLU A 50 17.56 -9.40 1.61
N ALA A 51 16.62 -9.99 2.35
CA ALA A 51 16.90 -11.04 3.33
C ALA A 51 17.48 -12.31 2.68
N TYR A 52 16.96 -12.70 1.51
CA TYR A 52 17.45 -13.84 0.74
C TYR A 52 18.87 -13.58 0.20
N ARG A 53 19.10 -12.38 -0.35
CA ARG A 53 20.41 -11.95 -0.86
C ARG A 53 21.47 -11.94 0.24
N ALA A 54 21.14 -11.47 1.43
CA ALA A 54 22.05 -11.50 2.57
C ALA A 54 22.48 -12.91 3.00
N ARG A 55 21.73 -13.96 2.62
CA ARG A 55 22.03 -15.37 2.96
C ARG A 55 22.68 -16.15 1.83
N ASN A 56 22.39 -15.79 0.58
CA ASN A 56 22.75 -16.57 -0.61
C ASN A 56 23.66 -15.83 -1.60
N ASP A 57 24.04 -14.58 -1.30
CA ASP A 57 24.83 -13.69 -2.16
C ASP A 57 24.23 -13.47 -3.57
N ARG A 58 22.92 -13.70 -3.72
CA ARG A 58 22.14 -13.49 -4.94
C ARG A 58 20.69 -13.19 -4.63
N TYR A 59 19.98 -12.52 -5.55
CA TYR A 59 18.52 -12.44 -5.47
C TYR A 59 17.87 -13.80 -5.75
N ALA A 60 16.67 -13.99 -5.18
CA ALA A 60 15.84 -15.14 -5.47
C ALA A 60 15.27 -15.00 -6.88
N ALA A 61 15.37 -16.05 -7.68
CA ALA A 61 14.83 -16.10 -9.04
C ALA A 61 13.33 -16.45 -9.07
N THR A 62 12.82 -17.04 -7.98
CA THR A 62 11.42 -17.46 -7.87
C THR A 62 10.86 -17.15 -6.49
N PHE A 63 9.55 -16.94 -6.38
CA PHE A 63 8.89 -16.76 -5.08
C PHE A 63 8.96 -18.00 -4.19
N ARG A 64 9.11 -19.20 -4.77
CA ARG A 64 9.38 -20.43 -4.02
C ARG A 64 10.70 -20.37 -3.25
N GLU A 65 11.74 -19.76 -3.81
CA GLU A 65 12.99 -19.54 -3.07
C GLU A 65 12.79 -18.53 -1.93
N LEU A 66 11.89 -17.56 -2.10
CA LEU A 66 11.56 -16.61 -1.03
C LEU A 66 10.75 -17.25 0.11
N GLU A 67 10.10 -18.40 -0.09
CA GLU A 67 9.43 -19.13 1.01
C GLU A 67 10.42 -19.50 2.11
N GLU A 68 11.70 -19.76 1.77
CA GLU A 68 12.78 -20.05 2.73
C GLU A 68 13.06 -18.89 3.69
N VAL A 69 12.72 -17.67 3.28
CA VAL A 69 12.87 -16.45 4.09
C VAL A 69 11.53 -15.91 4.58
N GLY A 70 10.44 -16.65 4.37
CA GLY A 70 9.11 -16.33 4.90
C GLY A 70 8.19 -15.61 3.91
N TRP A 71 8.38 -15.80 2.60
CA TRP A 71 7.32 -15.46 1.65
C TRP A 71 6.09 -16.34 1.88
N GLU A 72 4.94 -15.68 1.92
CA GLU A 72 3.63 -16.31 1.90
C GLU A 72 2.83 -15.61 0.81
N ASP A 73 2.14 -16.39 -0.03
CA ASP A 73 1.34 -15.80 -1.10
C ASP A 73 0.26 -14.89 -0.50
N PRO A 74 0.16 -13.62 -0.97
CA PRO A 74 -0.82 -12.69 -0.45
C PRO A 74 -2.24 -13.20 -0.72
N GLN A 75 -3.02 -13.32 0.35
CA GLN A 75 -4.39 -13.81 0.29
C GLN A 75 -5.39 -12.68 -0.01
N GLY A 76 -6.46 -12.99 -0.72
CA GLY A 76 -7.59 -12.07 -0.91
C GLY A 76 -7.32 -10.89 -1.85
N MET A 77 -6.27 -10.95 -2.67
CA MET A 77 -5.98 -9.98 -3.73
C MET A 77 -7.14 -9.85 -4.70
N ARG A 78 -7.55 -8.61 -5.01
CA ARG A 78 -8.69 -8.34 -5.92
C ARG A 78 -8.31 -7.50 -7.14
N GLN A 79 -7.38 -6.58 -6.98
CA GLN A 79 -7.03 -5.57 -7.98
C GLN A 79 -5.79 -5.97 -8.79
N TYR A 80 -4.92 -6.81 -8.22
CA TYR A 80 -3.70 -7.28 -8.86
C TYR A 80 -3.55 -8.80 -8.79
N GLN A 81 -2.82 -9.34 -9.76
CA GLN A 81 -2.31 -10.71 -9.75
C GLN A 81 -1.17 -10.82 -8.72
N LEU A 82 -0.79 -12.06 -8.40
CA LEU A 82 0.39 -12.32 -7.57
C LEU A 82 1.65 -11.70 -8.22
N PRO A 83 2.61 -11.23 -7.41
CA PRO A 83 3.83 -10.64 -7.93
C PRO A 83 4.65 -11.67 -8.72
N ARG A 84 5.40 -11.18 -9.70
CA ARG A 84 6.38 -11.96 -10.46
C ARG A 84 7.76 -11.33 -10.37
N ILE A 85 8.78 -12.16 -10.34
CA ILE A 85 10.18 -11.73 -10.49
C ILE A 85 10.48 -11.72 -11.98
N VAL A 86 10.80 -10.54 -12.51
CA VAL A 86 11.12 -10.33 -13.93
C VAL A 86 12.62 -10.39 -14.16
N ARG A 87 13.39 -9.86 -13.21
CA ARG A 87 14.85 -9.83 -13.25
C ARG A 87 15.39 -10.05 -11.84
N ALA A 88 16.40 -10.91 -11.71
CA ALA A 88 17.09 -11.23 -10.46
C ALA A 88 18.53 -11.70 -10.76
N GLU A 89 19.34 -10.81 -11.35
CA GLU A 89 20.68 -11.14 -11.84
C GLU A 89 21.70 -10.13 -11.32
N GLY A 90 22.74 -10.60 -10.62
CA GLY A 90 23.74 -9.73 -10.00
C GLY A 90 23.08 -8.72 -9.05
N GLU A 91 23.25 -7.43 -9.33
CA GLU A 91 22.61 -6.34 -8.58
C GLU A 91 21.25 -5.90 -9.15
N ALA A 92 20.82 -6.47 -10.29
CA ALA A 92 19.57 -6.11 -10.93
C ALA A 92 18.41 -6.95 -10.37
N LEU A 93 17.51 -6.28 -9.66
CA LEU A 93 16.24 -6.84 -9.20
C LEU A 93 15.10 -6.06 -9.85
N CYS A 94 14.11 -6.75 -10.40
CA CYS A 94 12.82 -6.15 -10.70
C CYS A 94 11.70 -7.15 -10.49
N MET A 95 10.73 -6.76 -9.67
CA MET A 95 9.50 -7.51 -9.43
C MET A 95 8.31 -6.64 -9.80
N GLU A 96 7.28 -7.25 -10.37
CA GLU A 96 6.10 -6.51 -10.79
C GLU A 96 4.81 -7.25 -10.49
N MET A 97 3.72 -6.48 -10.45
CA MET A 97 2.36 -6.95 -10.30
C MET A 97 1.52 -6.40 -11.45
N GLU A 98 0.83 -7.32 -12.12
CA GLU A 98 -0.12 -6.99 -13.17
C GLU A 98 -1.51 -6.75 -12.59
N PRO A 99 -2.24 -5.73 -13.05
CA PRO A 99 -3.62 -5.54 -12.63
C PRO A 99 -4.51 -6.66 -13.19
N THR A 100 -5.57 -7.00 -12.45
CA THR A 100 -6.64 -7.89 -12.93
C THR A 100 -7.69 -7.14 -13.74
N ARG A 101 -7.67 -5.80 -13.69
CA ARG A 101 -8.65 -4.92 -14.33
C ARG A 101 -7.97 -3.93 -15.27
N PRO A 102 -8.63 -3.53 -16.38
CA PRO A 102 -8.04 -2.63 -17.36
C PRO A 102 -7.98 -1.16 -16.91
N ASP A 103 -8.71 -0.78 -15.85
CA ASP A 103 -8.71 0.58 -15.28
C ASP A 103 -7.50 0.87 -14.38
N LEU A 104 -6.62 -0.11 -14.18
CA LEU A 104 -5.41 -0.02 -13.36
C LEU A 104 -4.15 -0.20 -14.22
N TRP A 105 -3.03 0.27 -13.71
CA TRP A 105 -1.72 0.16 -14.35
C TRP A 105 -0.85 -0.89 -13.63
N PRO A 106 0.07 -1.56 -14.33
CA PRO A 106 1.11 -2.37 -13.69
C PRO A 106 1.90 -1.55 -12.68
N GLN A 107 2.38 -2.21 -11.63
CA GLN A 107 3.30 -1.62 -10.66
C GLN A 107 4.50 -2.53 -10.49
N HIS A 108 5.66 -1.94 -10.27
CA HIS A 108 6.89 -2.68 -10.05
C HIS A 108 7.70 -2.08 -8.91
N VAL A 109 8.65 -2.87 -8.40
CA VAL A 109 9.71 -2.46 -7.49
C VAL A 109 11.03 -2.99 -8.04
N ASP A 110 12.04 -2.14 -8.06
CA ASP A 110 13.38 -2.47 -8.51
C ASP A 110 14.35 -2.60 -7.32
N GLN A 111 15.66 -2.68 -7.59
CA GLN A 111 16.70 -2.75 -6.56
C GLN A 111 16.75 -1.54 -5.62
N THR A 112 16.06 -0.44 -5.94
CA THR A 112 15.96 0.73 -5.06
C THR A 112 14.91 0.56 -3.95
N GLY A 113 14.02 -0.44 -4.08
CA GLY A 113 12.91 -0.66 -3.14
C GLY A 113 11.76 0.34 -3.26
N VAL A 114 11.80 1.24 -4.26
CA VAL A 114 10.71 2.19 -4.53
C VAL A 114 9.67 1.56 -5.45
N VAL A 115 8.42 1.53 -5.00
CA VAL A 115 7.29 1.07 -5.83
C VAL A 115 6.92 2.15 -6.84
N GLN A 116 6.98 1.81 -8.12
CA GLN A 116 6.72 2.70 -9.24
C GLN A 116 5.55 2.20 -10.10
N ARG A 117 4.99 3.11 -10.90
CA ARG A 117 3.97 2.78 -11.90
C ARG A 117 4.65 2.32 -13.19
N GLY A 118 4.01 1.40 -13.91
CA GLY A 118 4.53 0.81 -15.13
C GLY A 118 5.13 -0.56 -14.91
N ARG A 119 5.66 -1.14 -15.99
CA ARG A 119 6.31 -2.45 -16.00
C ARG A 119 7.79 -2.31 -15.70
N CYS A 120 8.42 -3.41 -15.31
CA CYS A 120 9.87 -3.51 -15.23
C CYS A 120 10.53 -3.10 -16.57
N PRO A 121 11.62 -2.31 -16.54
CA PRO A 121 12.36 -1.88 -17.73
C PRO A 121 13.26 -2.99 -18.32
#